data_AF-A0AAJ4RA53-F1
#
_entry.id   AF-A0AAJ4RA53-F1
#
_cell.length_a   1.000
_cell.length_b   1.000
_cell.length_c   1.000
_cell.angle_alpha   90.00
_cell.angle_beta   90.00
_cell.angle_gamma   90.00
#
_symmetry.space_group_name_H-M   'P 1'
#
loop_
_entity.id
_entity.type
_entity.pdbx_description
1 polymer ?
#
loop_
_entity_poly.entity_id
_entity_poly.type
_entity_poly.pdbx_seq_one_letter_code
_entity_poly.pdbx_strand_id
1 'polypeptide(L)'
;MSLRSDPLDRLAIPDGTHVEEHDLVADGDIIVGGQSTVEFGVRGQNVVAGERVKFGGDIEADGDCRLDMWCDVDGNVLVGEDAYLGERVHIAGQLMVSGDIDIGDDVDIEEGFEANGWIVIRNPVPTVVFLFIYLAQLLRLGEEEAAEEVFETLDADREADPVLIPRSSHVSDDAWRVSTPASVGSNCRLHGNIRATELDIGTDTELFGSLRAKSDITIGANTAVHGDVTTRGGTVTIGPGVHIRGDVACEHLELDDRATIDGTLRARGEIQVVSSEIPVTDTGEDDVEPAIVRVDGETDDERPGVEAAVVEVEQAVRRVEDDEAADTSDADDTGNQEPSETVAIPDAEETADAEEGHSDDGLAGALAEAEKR
;
A
#
# COMPACT_ATOMS: atom_id res chain seq x y z
N MET A 1 -22.93 -23.00 6.41
CA MET A 1 -22.28 -22.86 5.09
C MET A 1 -21.50 -21.57 5.14
N SER A 2 -20.18 -21.65 5.06
CA SER A 2 -19.30 -20.49 5.12
C SER A 2 -19.65 -19.55 3.98
N LEU A 3 -19.99 -18.30 4.29
CA LEU A 3 -19.93 -17.22 3.32
C LEU A 3 -18.49 -17.23 2.81
N ARG A 4 -18.28 -17.55 1.53
CA ARG A 4 -17.00 -17.36 0.87
C ARG A 4 -16.64 -15.89 1.13
N SER A 5 -15.52 -15.64 1.79
CA SER A 5 -14.96 -14.31 1.96
C SER A 5 -14.94 -13.65 0.59
N ASP A 6 -15.49 -12.44 0.48
CA ASP A 6 -15.37 -11.69 -0.76
C ASP A 6 -13.85 -11.50 -1.02
N PRO A 7 -13.30 -12.01 -2.13
CA PRO A 7 -11.86 -11.94 -2.39
C PRO A 7 -11.35 -10.49 -2.47
N LEU A 8 -12.25 -9.52 -2.71
CA LEU A 8 -11.94 -8.08 -2.71
C LEU A 8 -12.00 -7.44 -1.32
N ASP A 9 -12.41 -8.19 -0.30
CA ASP A 9 -12.59 -7.74 1.09
C ASP A 9 -11.38 -8.14 1.95
N ARG A 10 -10.20 -8.17 1.33
CA ARG A 10 -8.90 -8.31 1.98
C ARG A 10 -7.84 -7.52 1.22
N LEU A 11 -6.81 -7.09 1.93
CA LEU A 11 -5.56 -6.66 1.32
C LEU A 11 -4.77 -7.92 0.95
N ALA A 12 -4.40 -8.05 -0.32
CA ALA A 12 -3.53 -9.13 -0.77
C ALA A 12 -2.34 -8.53 -1.51
N ILE A 13 -1.14 -8.86 -1.06
CA ILE A 13 0.11 -8.48 -1.70
C ILE A 13 0.75 -9.79 -2.16
N PRO A 14 0.86 -10.07 -3.47
CA PRO A 14 1.43 -11.29 -4.00
C PRO A 14 2.94 -11.35 -3.79
N ASP A 15 3.51 -12.54 -4.00
CA ASP A 15 4.95 -12.79 -3.86
C ASP A 15 5.77 -11.85 -4.74
N GLY A 16 6.94 -11.44 -4.27
CA GLY A 16 7.85 -10.57 -5.03
C GLY A 16 7.39 -9.12 -5.19
N THR A 17 6.32 -8.70 -4.52
CA THR A 17 5.89 -7.29 -4.57
C THR A 17 6.89 -6.39 -3.85
N HIS A 18 7.26 -5.29 -4.50
CA HIS A 18 8.19 -4.30 -3.99
C HIS A 18 7.55 -2.92 -3.89
N VAL A 19 7.69 -2.29 -2.73
CA VAL A 19 7.44 -0.85 -2.58
C VAL A 19 8.79 -0.17 -2.73
N GLU A 20 8.99 0.44 -3.89
CA GLU A 20 10.11 1.35 -4.14
C GLU A 20 9.73 2.75 -3.65
N GLU A 21 10.71 3.64 -3.48
CA GLU A 21 10.56 4.93 -2.78
C GLU A 21 9.36 5.78 -3.25
N HIS A 22 8.91 5.58 -4.49
CA HIS A 22 7.74 6.26 -5.04
C HIS A 22 6.72 5.36 -5.74
N ASP A 23 6.95 4.05 -5.85
CA ASP A 23 6.10 3.16 -6.64
C ASP A 23 5.83 1.83 -5.93
N LEU A 24 4.58 1.37 -6.01
CA LEU A 24 4.23 -0.02 -5.76
C LEU A 24 4.37 -0.81 -7.05
N VAL A 25 5.36 -1.70 -7.08
CA VAL A 25 5.72 -2.51 -8.24
C VAL A 25 5.32 -3.96 -8.00
N ALA A 26 4.53 -4.52 -8.91
CA ALA A 26 4.14 -5.92 -8.91
C ALA A 26 4.19 -6.49 -10.32
N ASP A 27 4.55 -7.77 -10.43
CA ASP A 27 4.57 -8.49 -11.72
C ASP A 27 3.16 -8.74 -12.28
N GLY A 28 2.15 -8.80 -11.40
CA GLY A 28 0.75 -9.05 -11.75
C GLY A 28 -0.10 -7.79 -11.87
N ASP A 29 -1.42 -7.99 -11.92
CA ASP A 29 -2.38 -6.88 -11.95
C ASP A 29 -2.44 -6.15 -10.60
N ILE A 30 -2.78 -4.86 -10.64
CA ILE A 30 -3.04 -4.03 -9.46
C ILE A 30 -4.52 -3.64 -9.48
N ILE A 31 -5.26 -4.12 -8.49
CA ILE A 31 -6.70 -3.86 -8.34
C ILE A 31 -6.93 -3.04 -7.07
N VAL A 32 -7.41 -1.81 -7.26
CA VAL A 32 -7.69 -0.87 -6.17
C VAL A 32 -9.19 -0.69 -5.99
N GLY A 33 -9.69 -1.13 -4.85
CA GLY A 33 -11.07 -0.96 -4.44
C GLY A 33 -11.44 0.52 -4.29
N GLY A 34 -12.68 0.85 -4.65
CA GLY A 34 -13.16 2.24 -4.63
C GLY A 34 -13.05 2.95 -3.27
N GLN A 35 -13.04 4.28 -3.32
CA GLN A 35 -12.88 5.19 -2.18
C GLN A 35 -11.56 5.02 -1.42
N SER A 36 -10.52 4.54 -2.11
CA SER A 36 -9.20 4.34 -1.53
C SER A 36 -8.25 5.47 -1.91
N THR A 37 -7.16 5.60 -1.17
CA THR A 37 -6.07 6.53 -1.47
C THR A 37 -4.77 5.75 -1.49
N VAL A 38 -4.03 5.89 -2.57
CA VAL A 38 -2.67 5.37 -2.77
C VAL A 38 -1.78 6.60 -2.93
N GLU A 39 -0.93 6.91 -1.95
CA GLU A 39 -0.14 8.18 -1.95
C GLU A 39 1.10 8.15 -2.85
N PHE A 40 1.41 7.00 -3.44
CA PHE A 40 2.54 6.77 -4.33
C PHE A 40 2.07 6.26 -5.71
N GLY A 41 2.99 6.09 -6.66
CA GLY A 41 2.70 5.54 -7.97
C GLY A 41 2.50 4.03 -7.96
N VAL A 42 1.95 3.49 -9.06
CA VAL A 42 1.72 2.05 -9.22
C VAL A 42 2.25 1.58 -10.57
N ARG A 43 2.96 0.45 -10.57
CA ARG A 43 3.45 -0.22 -11.79
C ARG A 43 3.08 -1.70 -11.76
N GLY A 44 2.36 -2.17 -12.77
CA GLY A 44 2.04 -3.59 -12.91
C GLY A 44 1.51 -3.96 -14.29
N GLN A 45 1.05 -5.21 -14.44
CA GLN A 45 0.56 -5.72 -15.72
C GLN A 45 -0.69 -4.97 -16.18
N ASN A 46 -1.80 -5.08 -15.45
CA ASN A 46 -2.98 -4.23 -15.64
C ASN A 46 -3.27 -3.43 -14.37
N VAL A 47 -3.80 -2.22 -14.52
CA VAL A 47 -4.22 -1.39 -13.38
C VAL A 47 -5.72 -1.15 -13.43
N VAL A 48 -6.43 -1.56 -12.38
CA VAL A 48 -7.88 -1.39 -12.26
C VAL A 48 -8.21 -0.63 -10.98
N ALA A 49 -8.69 0.60 -11.12
CA ALA A 49 -9.14 1.43 -10.01
C ALA A 49 -10.66 1.55 -10.01
N GLY A 50 -11.28 1.21 -8.87
CA GLY A 50 -12.70 1.43 -8.62
C GLY A 50 -13.04 2.91 -8.45
N GLU A 51 -14.32 3.21 -8.24
CA GLU A 51 -14.77 4.61 -8.13
C GLU A 51 -14.06 5.41 -7.01
N ARG A 52 -13.76 6.69 -7.27
CA ARG A 52 -13.20 7.63 -6.27
C ARG A 52 -11.88 7.18 -5.67
N VAL A 53 -11.02 6.52 -6.45
CA VAL A 53 -9.66 6.23 -6.03
C VAL A 53 -8.78 7.45 -6.29
N LYS A 54 -7.86 7.72 -5.36
CA LYS A 54 -6.84 8.77 -5.51
C LYS A 54 -5.46 8.15 -5.60
N PHE A 55 -4.67 8.56 -6.59
CA PHE A 55 -3.27 8.20 -6.76
C PHE A 55 -2.41 9.46 -6.62
N GLY A 56 -1.45 9.43 -5.69
CA GLY A 56 -0.51 10.54 -5.45
C GLY A 56 0.72 10.53 -6.36
N GLY A 57 0.89 9.48 -7.16
CA GLY A 57 2.00 9.33 -8.12
C GLY A 57 1.52 8.90 -9.51
N ASP A 58 2.48 8.43 -10.31
CA ASP A 58 2.24 7.96 -11.68
C ASP A 58 1.52 6.59 -11.68
N ILE A 59 0.79 6.31 -12.75
CA ILE A 59 0.26 4.98 -13.06
C ILE A 59 0.98 4.47 -14.30
N GLU A 60 1.62 3.30 -14.19
CA GLU A 60 2.22 2.60 -15.32
C GLU A 60 1.63 1.19 -15.43
N ALA A 61 0.88 0.95 -16.50
CA ALA A 61 0.31 -0.34 -16.83
C ALA A 61 0.97 -0.87 -18.12
N ASP A 62 1.63 -2.03 -18.04
CA ASP A 62 2.22 -2.68 -19.23
C ASP A 62 1.15 -3.14 -20.23
N GLY A 63 -0.05 -3.48 -19.71
CA GLY A 63 -1.26 -3.82 -20.45
C GLY A 63 -2.31 -2.71 -20.35
N ASP A 64 -3.50 -3.08 -19.90
CA ASP A 64 -4.67 -2.20 -19.82
C ASP A 64 -4.69 -1.38 -18.53
N CYS A 65 -5.20 -0.14 -18.64
CA CYS A 65 -5.47 0.71 -17.49
C CYS A 65 -6.94 1.12 -17.45
N ARG A 66 -7.60 0.86 -16.33
CA ARG A 66 -8.99 1.21 -16.09
C ARG A 66 -9.14 2.06 -14.84
N LEU A 67 -9.66 3.27 -15.02
CA LEU A 67 -10.02 4.19 -13.95
C LEU A 67 -11.53 4.41 -13.96
N ASP A 68 -12.25 3.93 -12.93
CA ASP A 68 -13.69 4.17 -12.82
C ASP A 68 -14.00 5.64 -12.42
N MET A 69 -15.28 5.96 -12.24
CA MET A 69 -15.76 7.33 -12.05
C MET A 69 -15.09 8.07 -10.88
N TRP A 70 -14.83 9.36 -11.07
CA TRP A 70 -14.23 10.25 -10.06
C TRP A 70 -12.85 9.82 -9.54
N CYS A 71 -12.09 9.04 -10.30
CA CYS A 71 -10.69 8.83 -9.97
C CYS A 71 -9.87 10.11 -10.16
N ASP A 72 -8.84 10.27 -9.35
CA ASP A 72 -7.95 11.43 -9.33
C ASP A 72 -6.50 10.92 -9.32
N VAL A 73 -5.71 11.33 -10.30
CA VAL A 73 -4.31 10.93 -10.45
C VAL A 73 -3.44 12.18 -10.48
N ASP A 74 -2.57 12.36 -9.48
CA ASP A 74 -1.67 13.50 -9.37
C ASP A 74 -0.51 13.41 -10.39
N GLY A 75 -0.17 12.21 -10.86
CA GLY A 75 0.89 11.95 -11.82
C GLY A 75 0.40 11.71 -13.26
N ASN A 76 1.29 11.11 -14.04
CA ASN A 76 1.07 10.65 -15.41
C ASN A 76 0.36 9.29 -15.41
N VAL A 77 -0.31 8.99 -16.52
CA VAL A 77 -0.89 7.67 -16.77
C VAL A 77 -0.30 7.12 -18.07
N LEU A 78 0.52 6.08 -17.94
CA LEU A 78 1.22 5.40 -19.03
C LEU A 78 0.60 4.01 -19.21
N VAL A 79 0.12 3.73 -20.42
CA VAL A 79 -0.64 2.51 -20.72
C VAL A 79 -0.08 1.83 -21.98
N GLY A 80 0.35 0.59 -21.84
CA GLY A 80 0.95 -0.21 -22.91
C GLY A 80 -0.08 -0.80 -23.89
N GLU A 81 -1.32 -0.99 -23.47
CA GLU A 81 -2.44 -1.42 -24.31
C GLU A 81 -3.58 -0.39 -24.28
N ASP A 82 -4.78 -0.76 -23.81
CA ASP A 82 -5.97 0.07 -23.90
C ASP A 82 -6.28 0.81 -22.58
N ALA A 83 -6.80 2.04 -22.68
CA ALA A 83 -7.19 2.85 -21.53
C ALA A 83 -8.71 3.05 -21.45
N TYR A 84 -9.27 2.83 -20.26
CA TYR A 84 -10.71 2.98 -19.99
C TYR A 84 -10.91 3.99 -18.85
N LEU A 85 -11.34 5.21 -19.18
CA LEU A 85 -11.52 6.30 -18.24
C LEU A 85 -13.00 6.59 -18.02
N GLY A 86 -13.47 6.42 -16.78
CA GLY A 86 -14.83 6.70 -16.35
C GLY A 86 -15.17 8.19 -16.34
N GLU A 87 -16.44 8.50 -16.06
CA GLU A 87 -16.91 9.88 -15.89
C GLU A 87 -16.10 10.63 -14.81
N ARG A 88 -15.72 11.88 -15.11
CA ARG A 88 -15.03 12.82 -14.19
C ARG A 88 -13.75 12.27 -13.59
N VAL A 89 -13.01 11.48 -14.37
CA VAL A 89 -11.62 11.19 -14.07
C VAL A 89 -10.81 12.47 -14.24
N HIS A 90 -9.90 12.72 -13.30
CA HIS A 90 -8.94 13.82 -13.34
C HIS A 90 -7.53 13.25 -13.38
N ILE A 91 -6.71 13.70 -14.32
CA ILE A 91 -5.29 13.36 -14.44
C ILE A 91 -4.52 14.68 -14.50
N ALA A 92 -3.72 14.95 -13.47
CA ALA A 92 -2.91 16.17 -13.41
C ALA A 92 -1.67 16.10 -14.34
N GLY A 93 -1.14 14.90 -14.58
CA GLY A 93 -0.05 14.70 -15.53
C GLY A 93 -0.53 14.48 -16.97
N GLN A 94 0.32 13.80 -17.75
CA GLN A 94 0.04 13.41 -19.13
C GLN A 94 -0.57 12.01 -19.19
N LEU A 95 -1.51 11.79 -20.10
CA LEU A 95 -1.99 10.45 -20.48
C LEU A 95 -1.30 9.97 -21.76
N MET A 96 -0.57 8.86 -21.71
CA MET A 96 0.02 8.21 -22.88
C MET A 96 -0.51 6.79 -23.03
N VAL A 97 -1.11 6.50 -24.18
CA VAL A 97 -1.75 5.20 -24.45
C VAL A 97 -1.26 4.66 -25.78
N SER A 98 -0.71 3.45 -25.75
CA SER A 98 -0.22 2.77 -26.95
C SER A 98 -1.33 2.12 -27.79
N GLY A 99 -2.48 1.81 -27.17
CA GLY A 99 -3.68 1.28 -27.81
C GLY A 99 -4.82 2.29 -27.93
N ASP A 100 -6.04 1.79 -27.79
CA ASP A 100 -7.29 2.52 -27.88
C ASP A 100 -7.64 3.21 -26.54
N ILE A 101 -8.44 4.27 -26.61
CA ILE A 101 -8.96 4.99 -25.43
C ILE A 101 -10.48 5.02 -25.46
N ASP A 102 -11.12 4.48 -24.42
CA ASP A 102 -12.52 4.73 -24.09
C ASP A 102 -12.58 5.81 -22.99
N ILE A 103 -13.15 6.98 -23.31
CA ILE A 103 -13.18 8.12 -22.41
C ILE A 103 -14.62 8.56 -22.08
N GLY A 104 -14.91 8.65 -20.78
CA GLY A 104 -16.20 9.08 -20.25
C GLY A 104 -16.44 10.58 -20.34
N ASP A 105 -17.56 11.00 -19.76
CA ASP A 105 -17.96 12.40 -19.74
C ASP A 105 -17.13 13.20 -18.71
N ASP A 106 -16.86 14.47 -19.00
CA ASP A 106 -16.17 15.40 -18.10
C ASP A 106 -14.78 14.92 -17.59
N VAL A 107 -14.05 14.15 -18.38
CA VAL A 107 -12.66 13.78 -18.08
C VAL A 107 -11.72 14.97 -18.31
N ASP A 108 -10.86 15.25 -17.33
CA ASP A 108 -9.89 16.35 -17.37
C ASP A 108 -8.46 15.80 -17.31
N ILE A 109 -7.62 16.27 -18.23
CA ILE A 109 -6.21 15.84 -18.37
C ILE A 109 -5.37 17.10 -18.58
N GLU A 110 -4.66 17.53 -17.54
CA GLU A 110 -4.09 18.88 -17.49
C GLU A 110 -2.91 19.05 -18.47
N GLU A 111 -2.01 18.07 -18.56
CA GLU A 111 -0.85 18.12 -19.46
C GLU A 111 -1.12 17.55 -20.87
N GLY A 112 -2.37 17.14 -21.11
CA GLY A 112 -2.83 16.59 -22.38
C GLY A 112 -2.64 15.08 -22.52
N PHE A 113 -3.01 14.54 -23.70
CA PHE A 113 -2.98 13.10 -23.94
C PHE A 113 -2.46 12.74 -25.34
N GLU A 114 -1.82 11.58 -25.43
CA GLU A 114 -1.36 10.94 -26.67
C GLU A 114 -1.91 9.52 -26.76
N ALA A 115 -2.51 9.19 -27.91
CA ALA A 115 -3.07 7.88 -28.19
C ALA A 115 -2.61 7.41 -29.57
N ASN A 116 -2.08 6.19 -29.66
CA ASN A 116 -1.71 5.57 -30.94
C ASN A 116 -2.89 4.85 -31.61
N GLY A 117 -3.92 4.48 -30.85
CA GLY A 117 -5.15 3.84 -31.31
C GLY A 117 -6.34 4.79 -31.49
N TRP A 118 -7.55 4.23 -31.46
CA TRP A 118 -8.81 4.93 -31.60
C TRP A 118 -9.25 5.55 -30.28
N ILE A 119 -9.74 6.79 -30.35
CA ILE A 119 -10.36 7.45 -29.21
C ILE A 119 -11.87 7.39 -29.38
N VAL A 120 -12.56 6.75 -28.43
CA VAL A 120 -14.00 6.59 -28.40
C VAL A 120 -14.55 7.30 -27.16
N ILE A 121 -15.38 8.32 -27.40
CA ILE A 121 -16.02 9.07 -26.31
C ILE A 121 -17.32 8.36 -25.91
N ARG A 122 -17.25 7.61 -24.80
CA ARG A 122 -18.36 6.90 -24.17
C ARG A 122 -17.96 6.59 -22.72
N ASN A 123 -18.89 6.71 -21.78
CA ASN A 123 -18.63 6.28 -20.40
C ASN A 123 -18.46 4.75 -20.35
N PRO A 124 -17.26 4.21 -20.05
CA PRO A 124 -17.07 2.78 -19.95
C PRO A 124 -17.91 2.25 -18.79
N VAL A 125 -18.71 1.20 -19.05
CA VAL A 125 -19.52 0.57 -18.00
C VAL A 125 -18.58 0.04 -16.92
N PRO A 126 -18.77 0.36 -15.62
CA PRO A 126 -17.93 -0.14 -14.52
C PRO A 126 -17.76 -1.67 -14.61
N THR A 127 -16.53 -2.18 -14.42
CA THR A 127 -16.22 -3.61 -14.63
C THR A 127 -17.14 -4.54 -13.82
N VAL A 128 -17.42 -4.17 -12.57
CA VAL A 128 -18.29 -4.95 -11.68
C VAL A 128 -19.70 -5.05 -12.25
N VAL A 129 -20.22 -3.97 -12.85
CA VAL A 129 -21.55 -3.95 -13.47
C VAL A 129 -21.56 -4.81 -14.73
N PHE A 130 -20.52 -4.69 -15.57
CA PHE A 130 -20.39 -5.51 -16.78
C PHE A 130 -20.36 -7.01 -16.43
N LEU A 131 -19.49 -7.41 -15.50
CA LEU A 131 -19.36 -8.80 -15.05
C LEU A 131 -20.69 -9.32 -14.47
N PHE A 132 -21.36 -8.53 -13.64
CA PHE A 132 -22.67 -8.90 -13.10
C PHE A 132 -23.73 -9.11 -14.18
N ILE A 133 -23.82 -8.20 -15.16
CA ILE A 133 -24.77 -8.34 -16.28
C ILE A 133 -24.45 -9.60 -17.11
N TYR A 134 -23.17 -9.84 -17.40
CA TYR A 134 -22.73 -10.99 -18.17
C TYR A 134 -23.06 -12.31 -17.47
N LEU A 135 -22.69 -12.45 -16.19
CA LEU A 135 -23.02 -13.62 -15.37
C LEU A 135 -24.54 -13.80 -15.23
N ALA A 136 -25.28 -12.73 -14.97
CA ALA A 136 -26.74 -12.78 -14.90
C ALA A 136 -27.36 -13.26 -16.23
N GLN A 137 -26.76 -12.91 -17.36
CA GLN A 137 -27.21 -13.35 -18.67
C GLN A 137 -26.92 -14.84 -18.91
N LEU A 138 -25.74 -15.34 -18.56
CA LEU A 138 -25.41 -16.77 -18.63
C LEU A 138 -26.36 -17.61 -17.76
N LEU A 139 -26.58 -17.20 -16.52
CA LEU A 139 -27.52 -17.87 -15.61
C LEU A 139 -28.97 -17.82 -16.14
N ARG A 140 -29.38 -16.72 -16.77
CA ARG A 140 -30.71 -16.60 -17.39
C ARG A 140 -30.87 -17.50 -18.61
N LEU A 141 -29.79 -17.76 -19.36
CA LEU A 141 -29.76 -18.69 -20.48
C LEU A 141 -29.69 -20.16 -20.02
N GLY A 142 -29.47 -20.40 -18.73
CA GLY A 142 -29.26 -21.74 -18.16
C GLY A 142 -27.86 -22.28 -18.45
N GLU A 143 -26.92 -21.43 -18.84
CA GLU A 143 -25.52 -21.78 -19.11
C GLU A 143 -24.70 -21.71 -17.82
N GLU A 144 -25.07 -22.54 -16.84
CA GLU A 144 -24.38 -22.60 -15.54
C GLU A 144 -22.90 -23.04 -15.69
N GLU A 145 -22.62 -23.95 -16.63
CA GLU A 145 -21.26 -24.42 -16.94
C GLU A 145 -20.37 -23.29 -17.48
N ALA A 146 -20.89 -22.44 -18.38
CA ALA A 146 -20.14 -21.28 -18.89
C ALA A 146 -19.94 -20.21 -17.81
N ALA A 147 -20.89 -20.04 -16.90
CA ALA A 147 -20.75 -19.12 -15.77
C ALA A 147 -19.65 -19.60 -14.80
N GLU A 148 -19.57 -20.92 -14.57
CA GLU A 148 -18.51 -21.52 -13.74
C GLU A 148 -17.14 -21.44 -14.44
N GLU A 149 -17.08 -21.69 -15.75
CA GLU A 149 -15.88 -21.55 -16.58
C GLU A 149 -15.32 -20.12 -16.53
N VAL A 150 -16.16 -19.09 -16.52
CA VAL A 150 -15.71 -17.69 -16.36
C VAL A 150 -14.98 -17.49 -15.02
N PHE A 151 -15.46 -18.09 -13.93
CA PHE A 151 -14.76 -18.02 -12.65
C PHE A 151 -13.46 -18.82 -12.65
N GLU A 152 -13.44 -20.02 -13.25
CA GLU A 152 -12.24 -20.84 -13.34
C GLU A 152 -11.16 -20.20 -14.21
N THR A 153 -11.54 -19.61 -15.34
CA THR A 153 -10.61 -18.91 -16.25
C THR A 153 -10.00 -17.68 -15.58
N LEU A 154 -10.81 -16.93 -14.81
CA LEU A 154 -10.32 -15.80 -14.01
C LEU A 154 -9.29 -16.22 -12.95
N ASP A 155 -9.33 -17.46 -12.45
CA ASP A 155 -8.36 -18.00 -11.48
C ASP A 155 -7.17 -18.73 -12.14
N ALA A 156 -7.35 -19.37 -13.30
CA ALA A 156 -6.37 -20.31 -13.88
C ALA A 156 -5.38 -19.69 -14.89
N ASP A 157 -5.72 -18.56 -15.51
CA ASP A 157 -4.90 -17.94 -16.56
C ASP A 157 -3.99 -16.81 -16.03
N ARG A 158 -3.97 -16.56 -14.73
CA ARG A 158 -3.08 -15.54 -14.14
C ARG A 158 -1.66 -16.10 -13.98
N GLU A 159 -0.69 -15.50 -14.66
CA GLU A 159 0.74 -15.82 -14.45
C GLU A 159 1.22 -15.40 -13.05
N ALA A 160 0.63 -14.34 -12.49
CA ALA A 160 0.89 -13.85 -11.15
C ALA A 160 -0.41 -13.44 -10.43
N ASP A 161 -0.47 -13.69 -9.12
CA ASP A 161 -1.57 -13.21 -8.29
C ASP A 161 -1.61 -11.67 -8.28
N PRO A 162 -2.79 -11.04 -8.25
CA PRO A 162 -2.90 -9.58 -8.27
C PRO A 162 -2.62 -8.96 -6.90
N VAL A 163 -2.08 -7.75 -6.91
CA VAL A 163 -2.17 -6.86 -5.75
C VAL A 163 -3.62 -6.41 -5.60
N LEU A 164 -4.21 -6.67 -4.43
CA LEU A 164 -5.58 -6.27 -4.11
C LEU A 164 -5.56 -5.26 -2.96
N ILE A 165 -5.89 -4.01 -3.25
CA ILE A 165 -6.12 -2.98 -2.24
C ILE A 165 -7.64 -2.91 -2.01
N PRO A 166 -8.15 -3.25 -0.81
CA PRO A 166 -9.59 -3.31 -0.57
C PRO A 166 -10.18 -1.90 -0.55
N ARG A 167 -11.51 -1.80 -0.61
CA ARG A 167 -12.20 -0.50 -0.59
C ARG A 167 -11.91 0.29 0.69
N SER A 168 -11.95 1.62 0.59
CA SER A 168 -11.74 2.52 1.73
C SER A 168 -10.38 2.32 2.41
N SER A 169 -9.38 1.90 1.65
CA SER A 169 -8.01 1.74 2.12
C SER A 169 -7.22 3.03 1.98
N HIS A 170 -6.22 3.20 2.83
CA HIS A 170 -5.25 4.27 2.70
C HIS A 170 -3.85 3.66 2.74
N VAL A 171 -3.15 3.77 1.63
CA VAL A 171 -1.86 3.12 1.39
C VAL A 171 -0.83 4.18 1.08
N SER A 172 0.22 4.25 1.90
CA SER A 172 1.32 5.21 1.75
C SER A 172 2.62 4.65 2.32
N ASP A 173 3.71 5.37 2.09
CA ASP A 173 5.04 5.04 2.62
C ASP A 173 5.09 5.06 4.17
N ASP A 174 4.24 5.87 4.83
CA ASP A 174 4.12 5.81 6.29
C ASP A 174 3.23 4.64 6.76
N ALA A 175 2.13 4.37 6.06
CA ALA A 175 1.15 3.43 6.57
C ALA A 175 0.19 2.84 5.54
N TRP A 176 -0.01 1.53 5.69
CA TRP A 176 -1.01 0.74 4.97
C TRP A 176 -2.17 0.47 5.93
N ARG A 177 -3.26 1.23 5.81
CA ARG A 177 -4.42 1.15 6.71
C ARG A 177 -5.59 0.52 5.97
N VAL A 178 -6.00 -0.65 6.43
CA VAL A 178 -7.14 -1.39 5.89
C VAL A 178 -8.10 -1.83 7.00
N SER A 179 -9.39 -1.88 6.70
CA SER A 179 -10.43 -2.32 7.64
C SER A 179 -10.73 -3.82 7.57
N THR A 180 -10.00 -4.53 6.72
CA THR A 180 -10.15 -5.95 6.38
C THR A 180 -8.91 -6.75 6.84
N PRO A 181 -8.91 -8.09 6.70
CA PRO A 181 -7.68 -8.87 6.81
C PRO A 181 -6.67 -8.44 5.75
N ALA A 182 -5.37 -8.64 6.03
CA ALA A 182 -4.32 -8.49 5.03
C ALA A 182 -3.43 -9.73 4.98
N SER A 183 -3.05 -10.12 3.76
CA SER A 183 -2.09 -11.16 3.46
C SER A 183 -0.98 -10.56 2.61
N VAL A 184 0.25 -10.76 3.05
CA VAL A 184 1.47 -10.43 2.30
C VAL A 184 2.13 -11.74 1.94
N GLY A 185 2.46 -11.90 0.66
CA GLY A 185 3.17 -13.05 0.13
C GLY A 185 4.61 -13.14 0.62
N SER A 186 5.37 -13.99 -0.07
CA SER A 186 6.76 -14.28 0.21
C SER A 186 7.70 -13.45 -0.67
N ASN A 187 8.94 -13.24 -0.23
CA ASN A 187 9.94 -12.45 -0.96
C ASN A 187 9.51 -11.00 -1.23
N CYS A 188 8.64 -10.44 -0.39
CA CYS A 188 8.18 -9.07 -0.55
C CYS A 188 9.14 -8.08 0.14
N ARG A 189 9.21 -6.85 -0.37
CA ARG A 189 9.91 -5.75 0.31
C ARG A 189 8.98 -4.56 0.44
N LEU A 190 8.48 -4.32 1.64
CA LEU A 190 7.42 -3.33 1.88
C LEU A 190 7.88 -2.23 2.82
N HIS A 191 7.45 -1.02 2.54
CA HIS A 191 7.66 0.15 3.38
C HIS A 191 6.34 0.61 4.00
N GLY A 192 6.41 1.03 5.26
CA GLY A 192 5.30 1.60 5.99
C GLY A 192 4.65 0.67 7.01
N ASN A 193 3.87 1.28 7.90
CA ASN A 193 3.21 0.61 9.01
C ASN A 193 1.91 -0.07 8.56
N ILE A 194 1.85 -1.40 8.58
CA ILE A 194 0.65 -2.14 8.17
C ILE A 194 -0.33 -2.25 9.34
N ARG A 195 -1.57 -1.83 9.09
CA ARG A 195 -2.69 -1.85 10.04
C ARG A 195 -3.90 -2.54 9.43
N ALA A 196 -4.26 -3.70 9.95
CA ALA A 196 -5.37 -4.52 9.44
C ALA A 196 -6.21 -5.12 10.58
N THR A 197 -7.25 -5.88 10.23
CA THR A 197 -7.97 -6.67 11.25
C THR A 197 -7.18 -7.90 11.68
N GLU A 198 -6.51 -8.55 10.74
CA GLU A 198 -5.66 -9.74 10.87
C GLU A 198 -4.53 -9.59 9.85
N LEU A 199 -3.34 -10.13 10.15
CA LEU A 199 -2.18 -10.08 9.27
C LEU A 199 -1.58 -11.47 9.09
N ASP A 200 -1.35 -11.84 7.85
CA ASP A 200 -0.54 -13.01 7.48
C ASP A 200 0.60 -12.55 6.60
N ILE A 201 1.84 -12.76 7.03
CA ILE A 201 3.05 -12.37 6.30
C ILE A 201 3.78 -13.63 5.87
N GLY A 202 4.07 -13.75 4.58
CA GLY A 202 4.79 -14.88 3.98
C GLY A 202 6.25 -14.97 4.41
N THR A 203 6.98 -15.87 3.77
CA THR A 203 8.38 -16.14 4.10
C THR A 203 9.32 -15.20 3.36
N ASP A 204 10.55 -15.05 3.87
CA ASP A 204 11.63 -14.33 3.19
C ASP A 204 11.26 -12.88 2.84
N THR A 205 10.36 -12.28 3.61
CA THR A 205 9.84 -10.93 3.39
C THR A 205 10.57 -9.92 4.27
N GLU A 206 10.83 -8.72 3.77
CA GLU A 206 11.41 -7.62 4.53
C GLU A 206 10.41 -6.46 4.67
N LEU A 207 10.12 -6.08 5.91
CA LEU A 207 9.14 -5.05 6.22
C LEU A 207 9.76 -3.89 7.00
N PHE A 208 9.83 -2.73 6.34
CA PHE A 208 10.32 -1.47 6.90
C PHE A 208 9.19 -0.69 7.55
N GLY A 209 8.72 -1.19 8.69
CA GLY A 209 7.61 -0.59 9.43
C GLY A 209 7.13 -1.45 10.58
N SER A 210 6.08 -0.99 11.24
CA SER A 210 5.43 -1.71 12.34
C SER A 210 4.18 -2.44 11.86
N LEU A 211 3.92 -3.61 12.44
CA LEU A 211 2.73 -4.42 12.20
C LEU A 211 1.70 -4.22 13.32
N ARG A 212 0.45 -3.93 12.93
CA ARG A 212 -0.66 -3.81 13.88
C ARG A 212 -1.92 -4.51 13.40
N ALA A 213 -2.38 -5.49 14.14
CA ALA A 213 -3.66 -6.14 13.90
C ALA A 213 -4.66 -5.93 15.05
N LYS A 214 -5.95 -6.06 14.75
CA LYS A 214 -6.98 -6.14 15.79
C LYS A 214 -7.00 -7.54 16.43
N SER A 215 -6.85 -8.57 15.62
CA SER A 215 -6.78 -9.99 16.00
C SER A 215 -5.37 -10.52 15.77
N ASP A 216 -5.22 -11.57 14.96
CA ASP A 216 -4.01 -12.38 14.90
C ASP A 216 -2.99 -11.82 13.91
N ILE A 217 -1.71 -12.11 14.16
CA ILE A 217 -0.60 -11.82 13.25
C ILE A 217 0.21 -13.10 13.10
N THR A 218 0.35 -13.60 11.88
CA THR A 218 1.25 -14.70 11.54
C THR A 218 2.41 -14.15 10.71
N ILE A 219 3.63 -14.53 11.06
CA ILE A 219 4.85 -14.13 10.36
C ILE A 219 5.59 -15.40 9.91
N GLY A 220 5.76 -15.54 8.60
CA GLY A 220 6.45 -16.65 7.95
C GLY A 220 7.95 -16.67 8.23
N ALA A 221 8.59 -17.80 7.91
CA ALA A 221 10.02 -18.02 8.16
C ALA A 221 10.92 -17.00 7.46
N ASN A 222 12.11 -16.75 8.03
CA ASN A 222 13.16 -15.86 7.48
C ASN A 222 12.70 -14.42 7.20
N THR A 223 11.59 -13.97 7.78
CA THR A 223 11.05 -12.63 7.56
C THR A 223 11.68 -11.64 8.54
N ALA A 224 12.03 -10.45 8.07
CA ALA A 224 12.59 -9.37 8.87
C ALA A 224 11.57 -8.24 9.05
N VAL A 225 11.27 -7.88 10.30
CA VAL A 225 10.39 -6.77 10.65
C VAL A 225 11.19 -5.72 11.41
N HIS A 226 11.37 -4.55 10.82
CA HIS A 226 12.20 -3.48 11.39
C HIS A 226 11.50 -2.66 12.48
N GLY A 227 10.18 -2.77 12.60
CA GLY A 227 9.37 -2.06 13.61
C GLY A 227 8.73 -2.96 14.66
N ASP A 228 7.71 -2.43 15.33
CA ASP A 228 6.98 -3.11 16.41
C ASP A 228 5.91 -4.05 15.86
N VAL A 229 5.62 -5.13 16.58
CA VAL A 229 4.51 -6.05 16.27
C VAL A 229 3.49 -5.99 17.40
N THR A 230 2.27 -5.51 17.11
CA THR A 230 1.24 -5.28 18.14
C THR A 230 -0.13 -5.83 17.75
N THR A 231 -0.75 -6.61 18.63
CA THR A 231 -2.16 -7.01 18.53
C THR A 231 -3.01 -6.42 19.65
N ARG A 232 -4.32 -6.23 19.40
CA ARG A 232 -5.26 -5.76 20.43
C ARG A 232 -5.89 -6.88 21.27
N GLY A 233 -5.95 -8.10 20.76
CA GLY A 233 -6.57 -9.22 21.47
C GLY A 233 -6.45 -10.57 20.76
N GLY A 234 -5.37 -10.76 20.00
CA GLY A 234 -5.12 -11.97 19.22
C GLY A 234 -3.76 -12.58 19.47
N THR A 235 -3.53 -13.73 18.86
CA THR A 235 -2.27 -14.46 18.90
C THR A 235 -1.28 -13.90 17.90
N VAL A 236 -0.03 -13.73 18.32
CA VAL A 236 1.09 -13.47 17.42
C VAL A 236 1.86 -14.76 17.24
N THR A 237 1.97 -15.25 16.01
CA THR A 237 2.69 -16.46 15.64
C THR A 237 3.92 -16.08 14.83
N ILE A 238 5.10 -16.37 15.37
CA ILE A 238 6.38 -16.01 14.78
C ILE A 238 7.10 -17.27 14.31
N GLY A 239 7.28 -17.37 13.00
CA GLY A 239 7.98 -18.47 12.34
C GLY A 239 9.49 -18.50 12.61
N PRO A 240 10.15 -19.58 12.16
CA PRO A 240 11.57 -19.78 12.40
C PRO A 240 12.45 -18.80 11.62
N GLY A 241 13.56 -18.37 12.22
CA GLY A 241 14.50 -17.45 11.57
C GLY A 241 13.96 -16.02 11.38
N VAL A 242 12.77 -15.71 11.92
CA VAL A 242 12.24 -14.35 11.90
C VAL A 242 13.08 -13.43 12.77
N HIS A 243 13.35 -12.21 12.29
CA HIS A 243 14.03 -11.18 13.06
C HIS A 243 13.12 -9.95 13.23
N ILE A 244 12.71 -9.68 14.47
CA ILE A 244 11.95 -8.48 14.84
C ILE A 244 12.88 -7.53 15.58
N ARG A 245 13.09 -6.33 15.02
CA ARG A 245 13.95 -5.30 15.67
C ARG A 245 13.21 -4.49 16.73
N GLY A 246 11.89 -4.41 16.66
CA GLY A 246 11.05 -3.65 17.59
C GLY A 246 10.50 -4.47 18.78
N ASP A 247 9.55 -3.84 19.48
CA ASP A 247 8.80 -4.45 20.59
C ASP A 247 7.71 -5.39 20.06
N VAL A 248 7.43 -6.47 20.80
CA VAL A 248 6.29 -7.37 20.54
C VAL A 248 5.28 -7.25 21.67
N ALA A 249 4.04 -6.88 21.34
CA ALA A 249 2.96 -6.70 22.30
C ALA A 249 1.67 -7.41 21.86
N CYS A 250 1.25 -8.44 22.60
CA CYS A 250 0.11 -9.26 22.21
C CYS A 250 -0.66 -9.84 23.42
N GLU A 251 -1.79 -10.50 23.14
CA GLU A 251 -2.48 -11.31 24.14
C GLU A 251 -1.77 -12.65 24.31
N HIS A 252 -1.66 -13.43 23.24
CA HIS A 252 -0.96 -14.72 23.21
C HIS A 252 0.23 -14.67 22.24
N LEU A 253 1.28 -15.41 22.54
CA LEU A 253 2.48 -15.48 21.70
C LEU A 253 2.88 -16.93 21.44
N GLU A 254 2.99 -17.30 20.17
CA GLU A 254 3.64 -18.51 19.70
C GLU A 254 4.94 -18.13 18.99
N LEU A 255 6.07 -18.55 19.52
CA LEU A 255 7.40 -18.15 19.05
C LEU A 255 8.22 -19.39 18.71
N ASP A 256 8.75 -19.45 17.49
CA ASP A 256 9.76 -20.46 17.16
C ASP A 256 11.08 -20.20 17.90
N ASP A 257 11.75 -21.25 18.35
CA ASP A 257 13.01 -21.17 19.10
C ASP A 257 14.19 -20.58 18.32
N ARG A 258 14.09 -20.48 17.00
CA ARG A 258 15.07 -19.83 16.12
C ARG A 258 14.74 -18.38 15.75
N ALA A 259 13.64 -17.83 16.26
CA ALA A 259 13.30 -16.43 16.02
C ALA A 259 14.06 -15.49 16.97
N THR A 260 14.43 -14.31 16.48
CA THR A 260 15.16 -13.29 17.23
C THR A 260 14.31 -12.03 17.39
N ILE A 261 14.22 -11.52 18.62
CA ILE A 261 13.50 -10.28 18.95
C ILE A 261 14.48 -9.39 19.73
N ASP A 262 14.81 -8.23 19.16
CA ASP A 262 15.76 -7.29 19.78
C ASP A 262 15.09 -6.39 20.84
N GLY A 263 13.79 -6.13 20.68
CA GLY A 263 13.01 -5.28 21.56
C GLY A 263 12.42 -5.99 22.78
N THR A 264 11.47 -5.33 23.43
CA THR A 264 10.76 -5.85 24.60
C THR A 264 9.60 -6.74 24.17
N LEU A 265 9.52 -7.93 24.76
CA LEU A 265 8.40 -8.84 24.61
C LEU A 265 7.39 -8.66 25.76
N ARG A 266 6.13 -8.36 25.42
CA ARG A 266 5.01 -8.21 26.35
C ARG A 266 3.80 -9.03 25.89
N ALA A 267 3.58 -10.18 26.49
CA ALA A 267 2.35 -10.95 26.34
C ALA A 267 1.52 -10.90 27.62
N ARG A 268 0.19 -10.74 27.52
CA ARG A 268 -0.72 -10.73 28.68
C ARG A 268 -1.19 -12.12 29.09
N GLY A 269 -1.31 -13.01 28.11
CA GLY A 269 -1.74 -14.39 28.23
C GLY A 269 -0.57 -15.36 28.14
N GLU A 270 -0.77 -16.43 27.39
CA GLU A 270 0.17 -17.54 27.27
C GLU A 270 1.29 -17.23 26.26
N ILE A 271 2.51 -17.63 26.62
CA ILE A 271 3.68 -17.64 25.73
C ILE A 271 4.07 -19.10 25.52
N GLN A 272 4.07 -19.55 24.27
CA GLN A 272 4.50 -20.88 23.89
C GLN A 272 5.71 -20.78 22.97
N VAL A 273 6.78 -21.49 23.33
CA VAL A 273 7.94 -21.66 22.46
C VAL A 273 7.80 -23.00 21.73
N VAL A 274 7.85 -22.96 20.41
CA VAL A 274 7.75 -24.13 19.53
C VAL A 274 9.06 -24.36 18.79
N SER A 275 9.30 -25.60 18.36
CA SER A 275 10.41 -25.92 17.48
C SER A 275 9.83 -26.46 16.18
N SER A 276 10.08 -25.78 15.06
CA SER A 276 9.65 -26.22 13.74
C SER A 276 10.77 -26.93 12.97
N GLU A 277 10.40 -27.84 12.08
CA GLU A 277 11.34 -28.53 11.16
C GLU A 277 11.55 -27.73 9.85
N ILE A 278 10.97 -26.54 9.72
CA ILE A 278 11.07 -25.71 8.52
C ILE A 278 12.52 -25.23 8.36
N PRO A 279 13.14 -25.37 7.17
CA PRO A 279 14.50 -24.90 6.94
C PRO A 279 14.56 -23.38 7.05
N VAL A 280 15.55 -22.90 7.81
CA VAL A 280 15.89 -21.48 7.90
C VAL A 280 17.09 -21.27 6.99
N THR A 281 17.04 -20.26 6.13
CA THR A 281 18.25 -19.83 5.41
C THR A 281 19.17 -19.21 6.44
N ASP A 282 20.28 -19.89 6.74
CA ASP A 282 21.30 -19.39 7.64
C ASP A 282 21.88 -18.13 7.01
N THR A 283 21.38 -16.95 7.38
CA THR A 283 22.02 -15.67 7.12
C THR A 283 23.19 -15.53 8.08
N GLY A 284 24.15 -16.45 7.92
CA GLY A 284 25.45 -16.37 8.54
C GLY A 284 26.14 -15.11 8.03
N GLU A 285 26.59 -14.29 8.98
CA GLU A 285 27.74 -13.43 8.78
C GLU A 285 28.86 -14.24 8.10
N ASP A 286 29.57 -13.62 7.14
CA ASP A 286 30.66 -14.17 6.30
C ASP A 286 30.26 -14.65 4.89
N ASP A 287 30.16 -13.70 3.95
CA ASP A 287 30.83 -13.80 2.63
C ASP A 287 30.56 -12.53 1.80
N VAL A 288 31.11 -11.39 2.24
CA VAL A 288 31.38 -10.29 1.31
C VAL A 288 32.68 -10.65 0.59
N GLU A 289 32.58 -11.38 -0.53
CA GLU A 289 33.74 -11.52 -1.42
C GLU A 289 34.15 -10.12 -1.90
N PRO A 290 35.38 -9.65 -1.64
CA PRO A 290 35.81 -8.38 -2.17
C PRO A 290 35.91 -8.51 -3.70
N ALA A 291 35.06 -7.76 -4.40
CA ALA A 291 35.10 -7.63 -5.84
C ALA A 291 36.45 -7.05 -6.29
N ILE A 292 37.37 -7.94 -6.65
CA ILE A 292 38.62 -7.58 -7.31
C ILE A 292 38.27 -7.26 -8.76
N VAL A 293 38.17 -5.98 -9.10
CA VAL A 293 38.05 -5.53 -10.50
C VAL A 293 39.33 -5.93 -11.23
N ARG A 294 39.23 -6.94 -12.10
CA ARG A 294 40.29 -7.29 -13.05
C ARG A 294 40.28 -6.25 -14.16
N VAL A 295 41.31 -5.42 -14.20
CA VAL A 295 41.64 -4.63 -15.38
C VAL A 295 42.48 -5.52 -16.28
N ASP A 296 41.90 -5.95 -17.40
CA ASP A 296 42.63 -6.65 -18.46
C ASP A 296 43.71 -5.74 -19.04
N GLY A 297 44.96 -6.17 -18.92
CA GLY A 297 46.10 -5.53 -19.55
C GLY A 297 46.34 -6.14 -20.94
N GLU A 298 46.10 -5.37 -21.99
CA GLU A 298 46.87 -5.48 -23.22
C GLU A 298 48.18 -4.69 -23.06
N THR A 299 49.29 -5.40 -23.27
CA THR A 299 50.65 -4.88 -23.32
C THR A 299 50.90 -4.13 -24.63
N ASP A 300 51.49 -2.93 -24.56
CA ASP A 300 52.78 -2.64 -25.22
C ASP A 300 53.35 -1.23 -24.89
N ASP A 301 54.65 -1.24 -24.59
CA ASP A 301 55.71 -0.21 -24.71
C ASP A 301 55.84 1.06 -23.82
N GLU A 302 56.82 0.96 -22.91
CA GLU A 302 57.99 1.86 -22.66
C GLU A 302 57.90 3.27 -22.00
N ARG A 303 58.22 3.28 -20.67
CA ARG A 303 59.11 4.19 -19.86
C ARG A 303 58.52 5.48 -19.20
N PRO A 304 59.17 6.09 -18.16
CA PRO A 304 58.97 5.77 -16.73
C PRO A 304 58.70 7.00 -15.80
N GLY A 305 58.36 6.73 -14.52
CA GLY A 305 58.22 7.69 -13.40
C GLY A 305 56.74 8.02 -13.13
N VAL A 306 56.19 7.96 -11.91
CA VAL A 306 56.66 8.51 -10.62
C VAL A 306 56.00 7.72 -9.46
N GLU A 307 56.61 7.85 -8.28
CA GLU A 307 56.48 7.14 -7.00
C GLU A 307 55.08 6.88 -6.43
N ALA A 308 54.96 5.72 -5.76
CA ALA A 308 53.85 5.32 -4.91
C ALA A 308 53.89 6.03 -3.55
N ALA A 309 52.79 6.66 -3.15
CA ALA A 309 52.57 7.16 -1.81
C ALA A 309 51.68 6.17 -1.04
N VAL A 310 52.26 5.58 -0.01
CA VAL A 310 51.57 4.83 1.05
C VAL A 310 50.94 5.86 2.00
N VAL A 311 49.64 5.72 2.31
CA VAL A 311 49.03 6.42 3.44
C VAL A 311 48.34 5.37 4.31
N GLU A 312 48.95 5.12 5.46
CA GLU A 312 48.38 4.39 6.60
C GLU A 312 47.26 5.23 7.22
N VAL A 313 46.16 4.59 7.62
CA VAL A 313 45.12 5.22 8.44
C VAL A 313 45.08 4.49 9.78
N GLU A 314 45.62 5.15 10.80
CA GLU A 314 45.59 4.68 12.19
C GLU A 314 44.17 4.81 12.78
N GLN A 315 43.78 3.78 13.52
CA GLN A 315 42.59 3.75 14.38
C GLN A 315 42.76 4.72 15.57
N ALA A 316 41.72 5.49 15.86
CA ALA A 316 41.61 6.23 17.11
C ALA A 316 40.33 5.83 17.86
N VAL A 317 40.50 4.95 18.84
CA VAL A 317 39.56 4.74 19.95
C VAL A 317 39.77 5.87 20.96
N ARG A 318 38.71 6.53 21.41
CA ARG A 318 38.70 7.26 22.68
C ARG A 318 37.38 7.10 23.41
N ARG A 319 37.49 6.50 24.59
CA ARG A 319 36.57 6.60 25.72
C ARG A 319 37.42 7.07 26.90
N VAL A 320 36.92 8.00 27.72
CA VAL A 320 36.99 8.02 29.20
C VAL A 320 36.28 9.31 29.68
N GLU A 321 35.47 9.12 30.72
CA GLU A 321 34.63 10.06 31.46
C GLU A 321 35.42 10.87 32.53
N ASP A 322 34.74 11.91 33.03
CA ASP A 322 34.77 12.56 34.36
C ASP A 322 36.07 13.18 34.92
N ASP A 323 36.02 14.46 35.33
CA ASP A 323 35.76 14.82 36.74
C ASP A 323 35.64 16.35 37.00
N GLU A 324 35.05 16.67 38.15
CA GLU A 324 34.38 17.88 38.63
C GLU A 324 35.18 19.19 38.95
N ALA A 325 34.40 20.29 38.95
CA ALA A 325 34.23 21.33 40.00
C ALA A 325 35.00 22.68 40.05
N ALA A 326 34.14 23.69 40.32
CA ALA A 326 34.28 24.89 41.16
C ALA A 326 34.89 26.18 40.56
N ASP A 327 34.38 27.41 40.79
CA ASP A 327 33.17 27.96 41.45
C ASP A 327 33.23 29.52 41.31
N THR A 328 32.13 30.22 41.62
CA THR A 328 31.96 31.66 41.98
C THR A 328 31.93 32.73 40.86
N SER A 329 31.07 33.77 40.85
CA SER A 329 30.00 34.24 41.76
C SER A 329 29.04 35.29 41.11
N ASP A 330 27.91 35.48 41.80
CA ASP A 330 26.98 36.64 41.91
C ASP A 330 25.91 36.84 40.79
N ALA A 331 24.59 36.60 41.00
CA ALA A 331 23.59 37.13 41.97
C ALA A 331 23.38 38.66 41.79
N ASP A 332 22.20 39.28 41.67
CA ASP A 332 20.79 38.99 41.99
C ASP A 332 19.89 39.84 41.06
N ASP A 333 18.66 39.42 40.76
CA ASP A 333 17.44 39.95 41.39
C ASP A 333 16.16 39.64 40.58
N THR A 334 15.16 39.38 41.40
CA THR A 334 13.84 38.80 41.28
C THR A 334 12.77 39.62 40.53
N GLY A 335 11.65 38.94 40.21
CA GLY A 335 10.33 39.58 40.32
C GLY A 335 9.34 39.42 39.16
N ASN A 336 8.72 38.23 39.07
CA ASN A 336 7.26 38.00 38.98
C ASN A 336 6.37 38.93 38.12
N GLN A 337 5.73 38.38 37.07
CA GLN A 337 4.25 38.27 36.92
C GLN A 337 3.83 37.81 35.52
N GLU A 338 3.05 36.73 35.45
CA GLU A 338 2.14 36.41 34.32
C GLU A 338 1.01 37.46 34.21
N PRO A 339 0.36 37.57 33.05
CA PRO A 339 -0.92 36.87 32.93
C PRO A 339 -1.22 36.25 31.56
N SER A 340 -2.18 35.32 31.63
CA SER A 340 -2.91 34.59 30.60
C SER A 340 -3.50 35.42 29.44
N GLU A 341 -3.59 34.81 28.25
CA GLU A 341 -4.77 34.92 27.38
C GLU A 341 -5.09 33.57 26.74
N THR A 342 -6.18 32.98 27.22
CA THR A 342 -6.91 31.85 26.64
C THR A 342 -8.06 32.45 25.84
N VAL A 343 -8.18 32.12 24.55
CA VAL A 343 -9.36 32.48 23.75
C VAL A 343 -10.24 31.24 23.61
N ALA A 344 -11.47 31.35 24.10
CA ALA A 344 -12.48 30.29 24.09
C ALA A 344 -13.85 30.87 23.70
N ILE A 345 -14.37 30.34 22.59
CA ILE A 345 -15.76 30.04 22.16
C ILE A 345 -16.77 31.20 21.98
N PRO A 346 -17.84 31.00 21.17
CA PRO A 346 -19.03 30.39 21.77
C PRO A 346 -19.75 29.33 20.91
N ASP A 347 -20.30 28.35 21.62
CA ASP A 347 -21.32 27.41 21.18
C ASP A 347 -22.66 28.12 20.95
N ALA A 348 -23.46 27.60 20.02
CA ALA A 348 -24.85 27.99 19.82
C ALA A 348 -25.77 26.80 20.09
N GLU A 349 -26.51 26.85 21.20
CA GLU A 349 -27.70 26.05 21.46
C GLU A 349 -28.95 26.73 20.83
N GLU A 350 -29.76 25.89 20.18
CA GLU A 350 -31.22 25.77 20.29
C GLU A 350 -32.12 27.03 20.23
N THR A 351 -32.92 27.12 19.16
CA THR A 351 -34.31 27.62 19.24
C THR A 351 -35.23 26.76 18.38
N ALA A 352 -36.13 26.03 19.03
CA ALA A 352 -37.34 25.49 18.45
C ALA A 352 -38.53 26.46 18.64
N ASP A 353 -39.57 26.22 17.83
CA ASP A 353 -40.96 26.70 17.88
C ASP A 353 -41.32 28.12 17.42
N ALA A 354 -41.99 28.20 16.26
CA ALA A 354 -43.42 28.53 16.19
C ALA A 354 -44.01 28.21 14.80
N GLU A 355 -45.20 27.60 14.83
CA GLU A 355 -46.01 27.03 13.75
C GLU A 355 -46.82 28.05 12.90
N GLU A 356 -47.52 27.46 11.92
CA GLU A 356 -48.68 27.92 11.14
C GLU A 356 -48.37 28.84 9.94
N GLY A 357 -48.75 28.54 8.70
CA GLY A 357 -49.65 27.54 8.13
C GLY A 357 -50.36 28.18 6.93
N HIS A 358 -50.31 27.56 5.75
CA HIS A 358 -51.38 27.59 4.73
C HIS A 358 -51.06 26.68 3.53
N SER A 359 -52.03 25.80 3.27
CA SER A 359 -52.41 25.09 2.04
C SER A 359 -52.31 25.96 0.76
N ASP A 360 -52.37 25.50 -0.48
CA ASP A 360 -52.72 24.25 -1.13
C ASP A 360 -52.23 24.38 -2.60
N ASP A 361 -52.27 23.28 -3.34
CA ASP A 361 -52.37 23.23 -4.81
C ASP A 361 -51.20 23.71 -5.70
N GLY A 362 -50.64 22.72 -6.40
CA GLY A 362 -50.40 22.88 -7.84
C GLY A 362 -48.96 22.68 -8.27
N LEU A 363 -48.59 21.43 -8.59
CA LEU A 363 -47.61 21.11 -9.64
C LEU A 363 -47.68 19.62 -10.03
N ALA A 364 -48.89 19.13 -10.29
CA ALA A 364 -49.15 17.90 -11.05
C ALA A 364 -49.30 18.19 -12.57
N GLY A 365 -48.58 19.19 -13.10
CA GLY A 365 -48.84 19.76 -14.42
C GLY A 365 -47.60 20.19 -15.20
N ALA A 366 -46.51 19.43 -15.13
CA ALA A 366 -45.28 19.75 -15.87
C ALA A 366 -44.60 18.54 -16.55
N LEU A 367 -45.40 17.57 -17.04
CA LEU A 367 -44.88 16.41 -17.79
C LEU A 367 -45.71 16.05 -19.04
N ALA A 368 -46.41 17.01 -19.65
CA ALA A 368 -47.17 16.77 -20.87
C ALA A 368 -46.97 17.86 -21.92
N GLU A 369 -45.72 18.10 -22.32
CA GLU A 369 -45.44 18.88 -23.54
C GLU A 369 -44.11 18.48 -24.20
N ALA A 370 -43.98 17.20 -24.57
CA ALA A 370 -42.91 16.73 -25.46
C ALA A 370 -43.37 15.60 -26.41
N GLU A 371 -44.65 15.58 -26.78
CA GLU A 371 -45.16 14.79 -27.92
C GLU A 371 -46.02 15.68 -28.82
N LYS A 372 -45.36 16.63 -29.49
CA LYS A 372 -45.76 17.15 -30.81
C LYS A 372 -44.71 18.12 -31.33
N ARG A 373 -43.65 17.59 -31.93
CA ARG A 373 -43.07 18.13 -33.16
C ARG A 373 -42.18 17.13 -33.86
#